data_AF-A0A3M7CVM8-F1
#
_entry.id   AF-A0A3M7CVM8-F1
#
_cell.length_a   1.000
_cell.length_b   1.000
_cell.length_c   1.000
_cell.angle_alpha   90.00
_cell.angle_beta   90.00
_cell.angle_gamma   90.00
#
_symmetry.space_group_name_H-M   'P 1'
#
loop_
_entity.id
_entity.type
_entity.pdbx_description
1 polymer ?
#
loop_
_entity_poly.entity_id
_entity_poly.type
_entity_poly.pdbx_seq_one_letter_code
_entity_poly.pdbx_strand_id
1 'polypeptide(L)'
;MHASTKLLASLAAAAQVAVADYGYQFSNALSTGPVAENSFIREANTTLVLPDVNSPQTGNLALWPGMGTSGGDLIQGLAISNTEGTSGCSAAGKGVWCIVASTLENKYNDDTSKYDQTVSLNGEVVSRLSTSSGKAQGWGTAVECQQSACGTVPSHQYVDTKASPTVLSMCNSSGTNPAQFIMNVADPSYIDTLGTTGASGDMVTDDNGKTWTIDTINIESYTFE
;
A
#
# COMPACT_ATOMS: atom_id res chain seq x y z
N MET A 1 34.59 -25.74 57.51
CA MET A 1 33.22 -26.29 57.54
C MET A 1 32.24 -25.13 57.40
N HIS A 2 31.22 -25.35 56.58
CA HIS A 2 30.44 -24.38 55.82
C HIS A 2 29.64 -23.37 56.65
N ALA A 3 29.70 -22.09 56.27
CA ALA A 3 28.67 -21.11 56.60
C ALA A 3 28.20 -20.47 55.27
N SER A 4 27.26 -21.16 54.62
CA SER A 4 26.52 -20.67 53.47
C SER A 4 25.33 -19.86 53.98
N THR A 5 25.35 -18.54 53.80
CA THR A 5 24.16 -17.69 54.02
C THR A 5 23.70 -17.13 52.69
N LYS A 6 22.46 -17.50 52.40
CA LYS A 6 21.74 -17.51 51.12
C LYS A 6 21.59 -16.12 50.49
N LEU A 7 21.76 -16.05 49.17
CA LEU A 7 21.24 -14.98 48.33
C LEU A 7 19.73 -14.83 48.57
N LEU A 8 19.29 -13.64 48.96
CA LEU A 8 17.90 -13.22 48.84
C LEU A 8 17.64 -12.87 47.37
N ALA A 9 17.14 -13.84 46.60
CA ALA A 9 16.53 -13.58 45.32
C ALA A 9 15.17 -12.90 45.57
N SER A 10 15.10 -11.58 45.43
CA SER A 10 13.83 -10.87 45.31
C SER A 10 13.19 -11.23 43.97
N LEU A 11 12.13 -12.05 44.00
CA LEU A 11 11.23 -12.25 42.87
C LEU A 11 10.53 -10.90 42.59
N ALA A 12 11.05 -10.14 41.65
CA ALA A 12 10.24 -9.15 40.95
C ALA A 12 9.41 -9.93 39.92
N ALA A 13 8.16 -10.25 40.26
CA ALA A 13 7.19 -10.66 39.26
C ALA A 13 6.89 -9.45 38.38
N ALA A 14 7.68 -9.26 37.33
CA ALA A 14 7.27 -8.44 36.21
C ALA A 14 6.08 -9.15 35.57
N ALA A 15 4.87 -8.67 35.85
CA ALA A 15 3.74 -8.93 34.99
C ALA A 15 4.14 -8.35 33.62
N GLN A 16 4.64 -9.20 32.74
CA GLN A 16 4.73 -8.88 31.33
C GLN A 16 3.28 -8.65 30.92
N VAL A 17 2.88 -7.39 30.79
CA VAL A 17 1.80 -7.05 29.89
C VAL A 17 2.31 -7.55 28.55
N ALA A 18 1.83 -8.72 28.13
CA ALA A 18 1.97 -9.16 26.76
C ALA A 18 1.26 -8.08 25.95
N VAL A 19 2.02 -7.09 25.48
CA VAL A 19 1.60 -6.31 24.32
C VAL A 19 1.48 -7.39 23.26
N ALA A 20 0.25 -7.77 22.92
CA ALA A 20 0.04 -8.68 21.82
C ALA A 20 0.62 -7.98 20.59
N ASP A 21 1.82 -8.40 20.20
CA ASP A 21 2.38 -8.08 18.90
C ASP A 21 1.49 -8.85 17.92
N TYR A 22 0.42 -8.21 17.47
CA TYR A 22 -0.37 -8.72 16.35
C TYR A 22 0.52 -8.54 15.12
N GLY A 23 1.48 -9.45 14.94
CA GLY A 23 2.52 -9.34 13.92
C GLY A 23 1.92 -8.99 12.56
N TYR A 24 2.58 -8.10 11.82
CA TYR A 24 2.20 -7.78 10.45
C TYR A 24 2.92 -8.73 9.49
N GLN A 25 2.21 -9.16 8.45
CA GLN A 25 2.74 -10.03 7.40
C GLN A 25 2.47 -9.39 6.05
N PHE A 26 3.52 -9.32 5.22
CA PHE A 26 3.40 -8.92 3.83
C PHE A 26 3.43 -10.15 2.93
N SER A 27 2.70 -10.05 1.84
CA SER A 27 2.63 -11.07 0.81
C SER A 27 3.03 -10.47 -0.54
N ASN A 28 2.36 -10.89 -1.60
CA ASN A 28 2.66 -10.61 -2.98
C ASN A 28 2.58 -9.10 -3.25
N ALA A 29 3.56 -8.62 -4.01
CA ALA A 29 3.81 -7.21 -4.19
C ALA A 29 4.61 -6.97 -5.47
N LEU A 30 4.34 -5.84 -6.11
CA LEU A 30 5.24 -5.20 -7.06
C LEU A 30 5.74 -3.90 -6.43
N SER A 31 7.04 -3.63 -6.54
CA SER A 31 7.64 -2.40 -6.02
C SER A 31 8.65 -1.81 -6.99
N THR A 32 8.88 -0.52 -6.84
CA THR A 32 9.85 0.28 -7.59
C THR A 32 10.47 1.30 -6.64
N GLY A 33 11.71 1.67 -6.93
CA GLY A 33 12.51 2.62 -6.17
C GLY A 33 13.65 2.00 -5.36
N PRO A 34 14.55 2.85 -4.81
CA PRO A 34 14.45 4.30 -4.83
C PRO A 34 14.71 4.92 -6.22
N VAL A 35 14.10 6.07 -6.48
CA VAL A 35 14.46 6.96 -7.62
C VAL A 35 15.93 7.39 -7.53
N ALA A 36 16.50 7.81 -8.66
CA ALA A 36 17.84 8.38 -8.71
C ALA A 36 17.99 9.67 -7.87
N GLU A 37 19.23 10.04 -7.57
CA GLU A 37 19.54 11.27 -6.83
C GLU A 37 18.92 12.50 -7.52
N ASN A 38 18.34 13.41 -6.72
CA ASN A 38 17.62 14.61 -7.18
C ASN A 38 16.34 14.34 -8.02
N SER A 39 15.92 13.08 -8.13
CA SER A 39 14.63 12.68 -8.71
C SER A 39 13.57 12.40 -7.64
N PHE A 40 12.30 12.43 -8.04
CA PHE A 40 11.15 11.98 -7.27
C PHE A 40 9.91 11.79 -8.15
N ILE A 41 9.00 10.95 -7.68
CA ILE A 41 7.72 10.71 -8.34
C ILE A 41 6.79 11.88 -8.04
N ARG A 42 6.43 12.66 -9.05
CA ARG A 42 5.52 13.81 -8.95
C ARG A 42 4.06 13.44 -9.02
N GLU A 43 3.76 12.36 -9.72
CA GLU A 43 2.42 11.85 -9.94
C GLU A 43 2.50 10.34 -10.06
N ALA A 44 1.56 9.67 -9.41
CA ALA A 44 1.37 8.25 -9.53
C ALA A 44 -0.12 7.97 -9.45
N ASN A 45 -0.63 7.19 -10.39
CA ASN A 45 -2.02 6.75 -10.49
C ASN A 45 -2.10 5.25 -10.73
N THR A 46 -3.15 4.60 -10.22
CA THR A 46 -3.46 3.20 -10.53
C THR A 46 -4.93 2.91 -10.20
N THR A 47 -5.45 1.76 -10.63
CA THR A 47 -6.80 1.31 -10.26
C THR A 47 -6.72 -0.10 -9.69
N LEU A 48 -7.18 -0.29 -8.46
CA LEU A 48 -7.34 -1.63 -7.87
C LEU A 48 -8.68 -2.23 -8.29
N VAL A 49 -8.65 -3.38 -8.97
CA VAL A 49 -9.81 -4.23 -9.15
C VAL A 49 -9.96 -5.09 -7.90
N LEU A 50 -10.97 -4.77 -7.09
CA LEU A 50 -11.20 -5.47 -5.83
C LEU A 50 -11.57 -6.94 -6.10
N PRO A 51 -10.84 -7.90 -5.50
CA PRO A 51 -11.27 -9.29 -5.51
C PRO A 51 -12.43 -9.50 -4.52
N ASP A 52 -12.94 -10.73 -4.46
CA ASP A 52 -13.68 -11.18 -3.27
C ASP A 52 -12.80 -10.97 -2.02
N VAL A 53 -13.44 -10.70 -0.88
CA VAL A 53 -12.72 -10.62 0.40
C VAL A 53 -12.04 -11.95 0.71
N ASN A 54 -11.02 -11.89 1.57
CA ASN A 54 -10.31 -13.07 2.03
C ASN A 54 -11.24 -14.12 2.67
N SER A 55 -10.87 -15.39 2.52
CA SER A 55 -11.62 -16.53 3.04
C SER A 55 -10.74 -17.47 3.89
N PRO A 56 -11.09 -17.74 5.15
CA PRO A 56 -12.14 -17.07 5.92
C PRO A 56 -11.84 -15.57 6.09
N GLN A 57 -12.88 -14.75 6.22
CA GLN A 57 -12.74 -13.30 6.42
C GLN A 57 -12.37 -12.98 7.87
N THR A 58 -11.18 -13.40 8.26
CA THR A 58 -10.52 -13.09 9.53
C THR A 58 -9.44 -12.05 9.27
N GLY A 59 -8.84 -11.51 10.33
CA GLY A 59 -7.76 -10.57 10.12
C GLY A 59 -8.21 -9.12 10.04
N ASN A 60 -7.21 -8.27 9.95
CA ASN A 60 -7.31 -6.95 9.38
C ASN A 60 -6.42 -6.93 8.13
N LEU A 61 -7.00 -7.29 6.99
CA LEU A 61 -6.31 -7.39 5.72
C LEU A 61 -6.42 -6.08 4.94
N ALA A 62 -5.29 -5.54 4.49
CA ALA A 62 -5.24 -4.39 3.61
C ALA A 62 -4.64 -4.76 2.25
N LEU A 63 -5.28 -4.28 1.18
CA LEU A 63 -4.71 -4.17 -0.15
C LEU A 63 -4.37 -2.71 -0.39
N TRP A 64 -3.17 -2.41 -0.85
CA TRP A 64 -2.82 -1.04 -1.16
C TRP A 64 -1.84 -0.93 -2.32
N PRO A 65 -1.91 0.15 -3.09
CA PRO A 65 -0.75 0.81 -3.65
C PRO A 65 -0.32 2.01 -2.79
N GLY A 66 0.94 2.42 -2.88
CA GLY A 66 1.48 3.50 -2.06
C GLY A 66 2.85 3.97 -2.49
N MET A 67 3.26 5.13 -1.98
CA MET A 67 4.58 5.71 -2.18
C MET A 67 5.29 5.99 -0.87
N GLY A 68 6.46 5.38 -0.71
CA GLY A 68 7.40 5.73 0.35
C GLY A 68 8.04 7.07 0.06
N THR A 69 8.19 7.90 1.08
CA THR A 69 8.69 9.27 0.95
C THR A 69 10.05 9.46 1.61
N SER A 70 10.77 10.50 1.21
CA SER A 70 12.04 10.90 1.84
C SER A 70 11.88 11.35 3.30
N GLY A 71 10.65 11.68 3.73
CA GLY A 71 10.32 11.97 5.12
C GLY A 71 10.16 10.73 6.00
N GLY A 72 10.13 9.54 5.40
CA GLY A 72 9.91 8.27 6.11
C GLY A 72 8.45 7.88 6.26
N ASP A 73 7.49 8.68 5.74
CA ASP A 73 6.08 8.28 5.73
C ASP A 73 5.69 7.56 4.44
N LEU A 74 4.52 6.93 4.49
CA LEU A 74 3.88 6.22 3.39
C LEU A 74 2.59 6.93 2.98
N ILE A 75 2.50 7.35 1.72
CA ILE A 75 1.27 7.88 1.14
C ILE A 75 0.58 6.73 0.40
N GLN A 76 -0.55 6.24 0.88
CA GLN A 76 -1.10 4.95 0.45
C GLN A 76 -2.60 4.90 0.25
N GLY A 77 -3.00 3.82 -0.44
CA GLY A 77 -4.26 3.34 -1.00
C GLY A 77 -4.90 2.05 -0.44
N LEU A 78 -5.12 1.89 0.86
CA LEU A 78 -5.94 0.89 1.58
C LEU A 78 -7.40 0.64 1.10
N ALA A 79 -7.63 -0.58 0.61
CA ALA A 79 -8.89 -1.31 0.76
C ALA A 79 -8.76 -2.34 1.90
N ILE A 80 -9.65 -2.29 2.89
CA ILE A 80 -9.53 -3.09 4.11
C ILE A 80 -10.67 -4.11 4.22
N SER A 81 -10.32 -5.37 4.43
CA SER A 81 -11.25 -6.42 4.83
C SER A 81 -11.08 -6.71 6.32
N ASN A 82 -12.13 -6.43 7.09
CA ASN A 82 -12.21 -6.71 8.52
C ASN A 82 -13.67 -6.95 8.93
N THR A 83 -13.88 -7.75 9.96
CA THR A 83 -15.22 -8.03 10.51
C THR A 83 -15.48 -7.39 11.88
N GLU A 84 -14.43 -6.88 12.53
CA GLU A 84 -14.48 -6.33 13.90
C GLU A 84 -14.28 -4.80 13.96
N GLY A 85 -13.95 -4.17 12.82
CA GLY A 85 -13.55 -2.76 12.74
C GLY A 85 -12.05 -2.55 12.98
N THR A 86 -11.51 -1.48 12.41
CA THR A 86 -10.14 -1.01 12.61
C THR A 86 -10.10 0.52 12.55
N SER A 87 -8.94 1.13 12.81
CA SER A 87 -8.79 2.58 12.69
C SER A 87 -9.10 3.03 11.25
N GLY A 88 -9.94 4.05 11.11
CA GLY A 88 -10.38 4.56 9.80
C GLY A 88 -11.46 3.71 9.11
N CYS A 89 -11.80 2.54 9.66
CA CYS A 89 -12.83 1.66 9.12
C CYS A 89 -13.71 1.04 10.22
N SER A 90 -14.97 1.46 10.34
CA SER A 90 -15.94 0.65 11.10
C SER A 90 -16.09 -0.73 10.46
N ALA A 91 -16.44 -1.77 11.25
CA ALA A 91 -16.60 -3.14 10.75
C ALA A 91 -17.23 -3.18 9.35
N ALA A 92 -16.44 -3.59 8.34
CA ALA A 92 -16.83 -3.49 6.93
C ALA A 92 -18.12 -4.29 6.65
N GLY A 93 -18.35 -5.32 7.45
CA GLY A 93 -19.38 -6.33 7.24
C GLY A 93 -18.81 -7.55 6.52
N LYS A 94 -19.55 -8.66 6.58
CA LYS A 94 -19.15 -9.89 5.88
C LYS A 94 -19.24 -9.69 4.38
N GLY A 95 -18.19 -10.04 3.64
CA GLY A 95 -18.17 -9.97 2.18
C GLY A 95 -17.95 -8.57 1.60
N VAL A 96 -17.57 -7.58 2.41
CA VAL A 96 -17.49 -6.18 2.00
C VAL A 96 -16.10 -5.62 2.29
N TRP A 97 -15.57 -4.85 1.32
CA TRP A 97 -14.38 -4.04 1.50
C TRP A 97 -14.72 -2.68 2.09
N CYS A 98 -13.90 -2.24 3.02
CA CYS A 98 -13.95 -0.91 3.57
C CYS A 98 -12.86 -0.05 2.96
N ILE A 99 -13.27 1.01 2.28
CA ILE A 99 -12.37 1.89 1.57
C ILE A 99 -12.02 3.01 2.53
N VAL A 100 -10.92 2.82 3.25
CA VAL A 100 -10.39 3.88 4.10
C VAL A 100 -9.60 4.79 3.20
N ALA A 101 -9.83 6.08 3.35
CA ALA A 101 -9.10 7.16 2.71
C ALA A 101 -7.65 6.76 2.44
N SER A 102 -7.39 6.51 1.17
CA SER A 102 -6.12 6.00 0.79
C SER A 102 -5.96 6.17 -0.71
N THR A 103 -5.01 6.99 -1.10
CA THR A 103 -4.97 7.59 -2.40
C THR A 103 -3.64 7.35 -3.06
N LEU A 104 -3.70 7.48 -4.37
CA LEU A 104 -2.60 7.83 -5.22
C LEU A 104 -3.21 8.30 -6.53
N GLU A 105 -3.84 9.46 -6.50
CA GLU A 105 -3.34 10.48 -7.41
C GLU A 105 -2.49 11.34 -6.50
N ASN A 106 -1.18 11.27 -6.67
CA ASN A 106 -0.26 11.98 -5.80
C ASN A 106 0.39 13.08 -6.58
N LYS A 107 -0.30 14.22 -6.71
CA LYS A 107 0.32 15.36 -7.36
C LYS A 107 1.15 16.12 -6.35
N TYR A 108 2.45 16.19 -6.59
CA TYR A 108 3.30 17.11 -5.85
C TYR A 108 2.92 18.55 -6.21
N ASN A 109 2.47 19.29 -5.21
CA ASN A 109 2.08 20.68 -5.30
C ASN A 109 3.28 21.55 -4.91
N ASP A 110 3.92 22.19 -5.90
CA ASP A 110 5.13 22.98 -5.66
C ASP A 110 4.87 24.20 -4.74
N ASP A 111 3.66 24.76 -4.75
CA ASP A 111 3.29 25.92 -3.93
C ASP A 111 3.19 25.56 -2.44
N THR A 112 2.67 24.37 -2.15
CA THR A 112 2.46 23.92 -0.76
C THR A 112 3.53 22.94 -0.28
N SER A 113 4.36 22.42 -1.19
CA SER A 113 5.31 21.33 -0.95
C SER A 113 4.65 20.08 -0.36
N LYS A 114 3.44 19.76 -0.79
CA LYS A 114 2.63 18.61 -0.32
C LYS A 114 2.26 17.68 -1.46
N TYR A 115 1.90 16.45 -1.10
CA TYR A 115 1.14 15.57 -1.98
C TYR A 115 -0.34 15.71 -1.68
N ASP A 116 -1.10 16.11 -2.70
CA ASP A 116 -2.55 16.10 -2.67
C ASP A 116 -3.02 14.72 -3.12
N GLN A 117 -3.81 14.05 -2.28
CA GLN A 117 -4.35 12.69 -2.41
C GLN A 117 -5.85 12.77 -2.78
N THR A 118 -6.33 12.09 -3.84
CA THR A 118 -7.77 11.88 -4.16
C THR A 118 -8.17 10.40 -4.31
N VAL A 119 -9.22 9.93 -3.59
CA VAL A 119 -9.78 8.56 -3.73
C VAL A 119 -11.09 8.64 -4.48
N SER A 120 -11.28 7.78 -5.47
CA SER A 120 -12.59 7.57 -6.08
C SER A 120 -13.04 6.11 -5.99
N LEU A 121 -14.28 5.89 -5.57
CA LEU A 121 -14.95 4.58 -5.65
C LEU A 121 -16.00 4.67 -6.75
N ASN A 122 -15.90 3.79 -7.76
CA ASN A 122 -16.79 3.78 -8.91
C ASN A 122 -16.88 5.16 -9.62
N GLY A 123 -15.76 5.89 -9.65
CA GLY A 123 -15.67 7.22 -10.26
C GLY A 123 -16.17 8.38 -9.39
N GLU A 124 -16.71 8.13 -8.20
CA GLU A 124 -17.11 9.16 -7.25
C GLU A 124 -16.02 9.41 -6.22
N VAL A 125 -15.64 10.67 -5.99
CA VAL A 125 -14.62 11.00 -5.00
C VAL A 125 -15.14 10.76 -3.59
N VAL A 126 -14.53 9.81 -2.88
CA VAL A 126 -14.90 9.44 -1.50
C VAL A 126 -13.97 10.02 -0.44
N SER A 127 -12.78 10.51 -0.83
CA SER A 127 -11.86 11.18 0.11
C SER A 127 -10.84 12.08 -0.59
N ARG A 128 -10.38 13.11 0.13
CA ARG A 128 -9.23 13.95 -0.23
C ARG A 128 -8.36 14.23 1.00
N LEU A 129 -7.04 14.15 0.83
CA LEU A 129 -6.05 14.46 1.86
C LEU A 129 -4.90 15.28 1.27
N SER A 130 -4.19 16.05 2.09
CA SER A 130 -2.97 16.75 1.67
C SER A 130 -1.91 16.61 2.75
N THR A 131 -0.75 16.04 2.42
CA THR A 131 0.29 15.67 3.39
C THR A 131 1.65 16.28 3.06
N SER A 132 2.34 16.75 4.10
CA SER A 132 3.73 17.18 4.03
C SER A 132 4.62 16.05 4.52
N SER A 133 5.27 15.33 3.60
CA SER A 133 6.10 14.16 3.92
C SER A 133 7.39 14.10 3.07
N GLY A 134 7.87 15.24 2.58
CA GLY A 134 9.00 15.27 1.67
C GLY A 134 8.61 14.80 0.27
N LYS A 135 9.48 14.03 -0.41
CA LYS A 135 9.34 13.64 -1.82
C LYS A 135 9.20 12.13 -1.96
N ALA A 136 8.31 11.66 -2.84
CA ALA A 136 8.12 10.24 -3.11
C ALA A 136 9.38 9.63 -3.75
N GLN A 137 9.89 8.56 -3.16
CA GLN A 137 11.13 7.89 -3.57
C GLN A 137 10.89 6.55 -4.24
N GLY A 138 9.71 5.96 -4.05
CA GLY A 138 9.36 4.68 -4.66
C GLY A 138 7.86 4.50 -4.64
N TRP A 139 7.40 3.53 -5.42
CA TRP A 139 6.00 3.17 -5.54
C TRP A 139 5.87 1.65 -5.44
N GLY A 140 4.78 1.16 -4.84
CA GLY A 140 4.50 -0.26 -4.88
C GLY A 140 3.09 -0.62 -4.48
N THR A 141 2.76 -1.89 -4.64
CA THR A 141 1.55 -2.52 -4.14
C THR A 141 1.89 -3.47 -3.00
N ALA A 142 1.00 -3.69 -2.05
CA ALA A 142 1.12 -4.82 -1.14
C ALA A 142 -0.22 -5.41 -0.75
N VAL A 143 -0.11 -6.67 -0.31
CA VAL A 143 -1.12 -7.40 0.45
C VAL A 143 -0.58 -7.52 1.88
N GLU A 144 -1.23 -6.85 2.82
CA GLU A 144 -0.77 -6.73 4.21
C GLU A 144 -1.81 -7.32 5.16
N CYS A 145 -1.41 -8.33 5.93
CA CYS A 145 -2.19 -8.85 7.03
C CYS A 145 -1.68 -8.26 8.35
N GLN A 146 -2.49 -7.45 9.02
CA GLN A 146 -2.13 -6.80 10.29
C GLN A 146 -2.47 -7.66 11.51
N GLN A 147 -2.46 -8.99 11.34
CA GLN A 147 -2.76 -9.99 12.35
C GLN A 147 -2.00 -11.29 12.05
N SER A 148 -2.08 -12.27 12.96
CA SER A 148 -1.43 -13.58 12.77
C SER A 148 -1.98 -14.35 11.56
N ALA A 149 -3.24 -14.16 11.19
CA ALA A 149 -3.83 -14.83 10.02
C ALA A 149 -4.97 -14.00 9.42
N CYS A 150 -4.94 -13.87 8.09
CA CYS A 150 -5.99 -13.23 7.30
C CYS A 150 -6.61 -14.20 6.27
N GLY A 151 -6.41 -15.51 6.40
CA GLY A 151 -6.94 -16.48 5.44
C GLY A 151 -6.37 -16.30 4.03
N THR A 152 -7.10 -16.81 3.04
CA THR A 152 -6.69 -16.76 1.63
C THR A 152 -7.23 -15.52 0.95
N VAL A 153 -6.33 -14.71 0.40
CA VAL A 153 -6.61 -13.57 -0.48
C VAL A 153 -6.66 -14.07 -1.93
N PRO A 154 -7.75 -13.84 -2.67
CA PRO A 154 -7.80 -14.19 -4.09
C PRO A 154 -6.80 -13.38 -4.92
N SER A 155 -6.42 -13.91 -6.07
CA SER A 155 -5.66 -13.14 -7.05
C SER A 155 -6.46 -11.90 -7.49
N HIS A 156 -5.75 -10.82 -7.74
CA HIS A 156 -6.34 -9.53 -8.14
C HIS A 156 -5.38 -8.76 -9.01
N GLN A 157 -5.84 -7.61 -9.51
CA GLN A 157 -5.09 -6.81 -10.46
C GLN A 157 -5.15 -5.33 -10.12
N TYR A 158 -4.07 -4.64 -10.45
CA TYR A 158 -4.07 -3.20 -10.61
C TYR A 158 -3.98 -2.89 -12.12
N VAL A 159 -4.87 -2.04 -12.65
CA VAL A 159 -5.06 -1.86 -14.11
C VAL A 159 -5.18 -0.39 -14.52
N ASP A 160 -5.16 -0.15 -15.84
CA ASP A 160 -5.68 1.09 -16.45
C ASP A 160 -7.20 1.23 -16.27
N THR A 161 -7.62 2.46 -16.03
CA THR A 161 -8.98 2.86 -15.75
C THR A 161 -9.81 2.89 -17.04
N LYS A 162 -10.54 1.80 -17.39
CA LYS A 162 -11.79 1.95 -18.17
C LYS A 162 -12.79 0.78 -18.30
N ALA A 163 -12.54 -0.44 -17.80
CA ALA A 163 -13.37 -1.58 -18.23
C ALA A 163 -13.96 -2.50 -17.16
N SER A 164 -14.04 -2.10 -15.88
CA SER A 164 -14.62 -2.97 -14.84
C SER A 164 -15.69 -2.25 -14.00
N PRO A 165 -16.84 -2.89 -13.69
CA PRO A 165 -17.97 -2.26 -13.00
C PRO A 165 -17.79 -2.07 -11.48
N THR A 166 -16.70 -2.58 -10.89
CA THR A 166 -16.35 -2.39 -9.47
C THR A 166 -14.90 -1.92 -9.39
N VAL A 167 -14.68 -0.60 -9.32
CA VAL A 167 -13.36 0.00 -9.53
C VAL A 167 -13.04 0.99 -8.42
N LEU A 168 -11.93 0.77 -7.72
CA LEU A 168 -11.23 1.81 -6.98
C LEU A 168 -10.36 2.58 -7.96
N SER A 169 -10.80 3.78 -8.34
CA SER A 169 -10.05 4.66 -9.24
C SER A 169 -9.25 5.67 -8.44
N MET A 170 -7.97 5.79 -8.77
CA MET A 170 -7.05 6.74 -8.16
C MET A 170 -6.64 7.76 -9.24
N CYS A 171 -7.55 8.69 -9.60
CA CYS A 171 -7.33 9.72 -10.63
C CYS A 171 -8.29 10.93 -10.48
N ASN A 172 -7.82 12.17 -10.73
CA ASN A 172 -8.62 13.39 -10.95
C ASN A 172 -8.23 14.07 -12.27
N SER A 173 -8.19 13.31 -13.35
CA SER A 173 -8.21 13.88 -14.69
C SER A 173 -9.03 12.98 -15.60
N SER A 174 -9.96 13.57 -16.33
CA SER A 174 -10.88 12.91 -17.26
C SER A 174 -10.18 12.35 -18.51
N GLY A 175 -9.15 11.53 -18.33
CA GLY A 175 -8.31 10.95 -19.37
C GLY A 175 -7.91 9.52 -19.03
N THR A 176 -7.79 8.70 -20.08
CA THR A 176 -7.31 7.31 -20.05
C THR A 176 -5.81 7.30 -19.92
N ASN A 177 -5.23 6.81 -18.82
CA ASN A 177 -3.80 6.53 -18.74
C ASN A 177 -3.56 5.32 -17.82
N PRO A 178 -2.61 4.43 -18.17
CA PRO A 178 -2.20 3.24 -17.39
C PRO A 178 -1.72 3.61 -15.98
N ALA A 179 -1.34 2.60 -15.17
CA ALA A 179 -0.63 2.92 -13.92
C ALA A 179 0.64 3.69 -14.29
N GLN A 180 0.64 4.99 -14.02
CA GLN A 180 1.59 5.91 -14.61
C GLN A 180 2.33 6.63 -13.48
N PHE A 181 3.65 6.70 -13.61
CA PHE A 181 4.53 7.38 -12.69
C PHE A 181 5.22 8.51 -13.44
N ILE A 182 4.91 9.75 -13.10
CA ILE A 182 5.54 10.93 -13.71
C ILE A 182 6.65 11.39 -12.79
N MET A 183 7.88 11.38 -13.28
CA MET A 183 9.06 11.83 -12.53
C MET A 183 9.20 13.35 -12.59
N ASN A 184 9.83 13.98 -11.60
CA ASN A 184 10.16 15.41 -11.68
C ASN A 184 11.21 15.70 -12.75
N VAL A 185 12.19 14.80 -12.88
CA VAL A 185 13.25 14.78 -13.89
C VAL A 185 13.29 13.35 -14.44
N ALA A 186 13.63 13.19 -15.72
CA ALA A 186 13.73 11.88 -16.33
C ALA A 186 14.73 10.98 -15.57
N ASP A 187 14.32 9.76 -15.24
CA ASP A 187 15.14 8.73 -14.60
C ASP A 187 15.06 7.45 -15.45
N PRO A 188 15.95 7.30 -16.46
CA PRO A 188 15.93 6.15 -17.37
C PRO A 188 16.25 4.81 -16.68
N SER A 189 16.98 4.86 -15.56
CA SER A 189 17.39 3.68 -14.79
C SER A 189 16.34 3.22 -13.78
N TYR A 190 15.22 3.93 -13.64
CA TYR A 190 14.22 3.61 -12.62
C TYR A 190 13.66 2.18 -12.77
N ILE A 191 13.54 1.68 -14.01
CA ILE A 191 13.10 0.29 -14.26
C ILE A 191 14.00 -0.76 -13.61
N ASP A 192 15.29 -0.47 -13.40
CA ASP A 192 16.23 -1.41 -12.78
C ASP A 192 15.89 -1.68 -11.30
N THR A 193 14.99 -0.88 -10.73
CA THR A 193 14.49 -1.02 -9.36
C THR A 193 13.22 -1.86 -9.25
N LEU A 194 12.66 -2.32 -10.37
CA LEU A 194 11.44 -3.11 -10.39
C LEU A 194 11.66 -4.44 -9.65
N GLY A 195 10.94 -4.61 -8.54
CA GLY A 195 10.91 -5.82 -7.73
C GLY A 195 9.53 -6.45 -7.75
N THR A 196 9.49 -7.78 -7.77
CA THR A 196 8.23 -8.54 -7.73
C THR A 196 8.34 -9.75 -6.81
N THR A 197 7.29 -9.99 -6.02
CA THR A 197 7.09 -11.21 -5.24
C THR A 197 5.67 -11.69 -5.50
N GLY A 198 5.47 -12.87 -6.11
CA GLY A 198 4.14 -13.38 -6.47
C GLY A 198 3.28 -12.36 -7.26
N ALA A 199 3.95 -11.51 -8.03
CA ALA A 199 3.36 -10.43 -8.81
C ALA A 199 4.04 -10.34 -10.17
N SER A 200 3.38 -9.73 -11.14
CA SER A 200 3.95 -9.45 -12.47
C SER A 200 3.40 -8.15 -13.03
N GLY A 201 4.18 -7.49 -13.89
CA GLY A 201 3.77 -6.29 -14.62
C GLY A 201 4.93 -5.81 -15.49
N ASP A 202 4.62 -5.42 -16.73
CA ASP A 202 5.61 -4.92 -17.68
C ASP A 202 5.72 -3.41 -17.56
N MET A 203 6.88 -2.93 -17.08
CA MET A 203 7.16 -1.51 -16.91
C MET A 203 7.87 -0.96 -18.14
N VAL A 204 7.31 0.09 -18.73
CA VAL A 204 7.84 0.70 -19.97
C VAL A 204 7.89 2.23 -19.90
N THR A 205 8.72 2.83 -20.74
CA THR A 205 8.80 4.29 -20.92
C THR A 205 9.09 4.61 -22.38
N ASP A 206 8.43 5.65 -22.91
CA ASP A 206 8.65 6.15 -24.27
C ASP A 206 9.35 7.52 -24.29
N ASP A 207 9.61 8.10 -23.12
CA ASP A 207 10.15 9.46 -22.94
C ASP A 207 11.42 9.50 -22.08
N ASN A 208 12.21 8.42 -22.16
CA ASN A 208 13.50 8.26 -21.49
C ASN A 208 13.38 8.31 -19.94
N GLY A 209 12.32 7.74 -19.39
CA GLY A 209 12.10 7.60 -17.95
C GLY A 209 11.52 8.85 -17.28
N LYS A 210 10.90 9.76 -18.06
CA LYS A 210 10.12 10.88 -17.51
C LYS A 210 8.73 10.42 -17.08
N THR A 211 8.17 9.46 -17.81
CA THR A 211 6.90 8.81 -17.56
C THR A 211 7.10 7.30 -17.69
N TRP A 212 6.75 6.58 -16.64
CA TRP A 212 6.76 5.12 -16.61
C TRP A 212 5.35 4.59 -16.54
N THR A 213 5.07 3.50 -17.26
CA THR A 213 3.74 2.90 -17.31
C THR A 213 3.79 1.40 -17.05
N ILE A 214 2.80 0.89 -16.32
CA ILE A 214 2.50 -0.55 -16.21
C ILE A 214 1.01 -0.72 -16.52
N ASP A 215 0.69 -1.41 -17.61
CA ASP A 215 -0.71 -1.54 -18.08
C ASP A 215 -1.55 -2.38 -17.10
N THR A 216 -0.99 -3.50 -16.67
CA THR A 216 -1.60 -4.43 -15.72
C THR A 216 -0.54 -4.96 -14.77
N ILE A 217 -0.83 -4.88 -13.48
CA ILE A 217 -0.11 -5.57 -12.42
C ILE A 217 -0.99 -6.72 -11.95
N ASN A 218 -0.52 -7.96 -12.11
CA ASN A 218 -1.20 -9.13 -11.56
C ASN A 218 -0.59 -9.49 -10.21
N ILE A 219 -1.44 -9.75 -9.22
CA ILE A 219 -1.06 -10.25 -7.90
C ILE A 219 -1.62 -11.68 -7.76
N GLU A 220 -0.76 -12.64 -7.49
CA GLU A 220 -1.16 -14.03 -7.23
C GLU A 220 -1.96 -14.16 -5.93
N SER A 221 -2.78 -15.21 -5.83
CA SER A 221 -3.46 -15.54 -4.57
C SER A 221 -2.46 -15.91 -3.49
N TYR A 222 -2.77 -15.61 -2.23
CA TYR A 222 -1.90 -15.96 -1.11
C TYR A 222 -2.69 -16.32 0.14
N THR A 223 -2.17 -17.24 0.94
CA THR A 223 -2.76 -17.64 2.23
C THR A 223 -1.85 -17.19 3.37
N PHE A 224 -2.40 -16.38 4.27
CA PHE A 224 -1.78 -16.07 5.56
C PHE A 224 -2.18 -17.16 6.56
N GLU A 225 -1.20 -17.96 7.00
CA GLU A 225 -1.35 -19.05 7.97
C GLU A 225 -1.17 -18.59 9.42
#